data_AF-A0A7X3UY12-F1
#
_entry.id   AF-A0A7X3UY12-F1
#
_cell.length_a   1.000
_cell.length_b   1.000
_cell.length_c   1.000
_cell.angle_alpha   90.00
_cell.angle_beta   90.00
_cell.angle_gamma   90.00
#
_symmetry.space_group_name_H-M   'P 1'
#
loop_
_entity.id
_entity.type
_entity.pdbx_description
1 polymer ?
#
loop_
_entity_poly.entity_id
_entity_poly.type
_entity_poly.pdbx_seq_one_letter_code
_entity_poly.pdbx_strand_id
1 'polypeptide(L)'
;MNCHTQQAIGARHWRFPRTALIAFVTGVSLATPTSTRGLEAQESSPQGETIRLTAEIRDSRDNAALLGAVIEFTGLLGRYVTGVDGRTEMDLPRGRYWINVRRWGYERLAGYVEVIRAGELRMEMRRTRGIDVDGSGSLVVRVVDGESGDPIEGAMVSRGEAERRVSDENGQVEFGGLWDHVILFSVELTGYGARTAPVALSPNRTTAVRVEMVAETAAPRPIETEMRSMFMEGNGIHDRMARNSKRTHVLTRPMLDQLAAGKLTDAFRTVPGIRVEGRVSEPPVLVRAQCPLSLYVDGTERHTDRRTRRFFIDDLAPESVELIEIWAPRRDSSCGGSVLIWTR
;
A
#
# COMPACT_ATOMS: atom_id res chain seq x y z
N MET A 1 -26.59 -35.25 42.63
CA MET A 1 -26.66 -34.32 43.77
C MET A 1 -25.45 -34.55 44.65
N ASN A 2 -24.53 -33.59 44.72
CA ASN A 2 -23.60 -33.38 45.83
C ASN A 2 -22.89 -32.04 45.58
N CYS A 3 -23.36 -31.02 46.30
CA CYS A 3 -22.77 -29.69 46.38
C CYS A 3 -21.47 -29.77 47.16
N HIS A 4 -20.36 -29.30 46.57
CA HIS A 4 -19.17 -28.95 47.32
C HIS A 4 -18.88 -27.46 47.21
N THR A 5 -18.82 -26.88 48.40
CA THR A 5 -18.64 -25.50 48.82
C THR A 5 -17.34 -24.89 48.28
N GLN A 6 -17.43 -23.77 47.57
CA GLN A 6 -16.27 -22.93 47.26
C GLN A 6 -15.95 -22.02 48.45
N GLN A 7 -14.78 -22.20 49.06
CA GLN A 7 -14.18 -21.24 49.99
C GLN A 7 -13.44 -20.15 49.19
N ALA A 8 -13.86 -18.91 49.38
CA ALA A 8 -13.14 -17.73 48.91
C ALA A 8 -11.91 -17.49 49.82
N ILE A 9 -10.70 -17.55 49.24
CA ILE A 9 -9.46 -17.18 49.93
C ILE A 9 -9.07 -15.76 49.48
N GLY A 10 -8.95 -14.89 50.47
CA GLY A 10 -8.88 -13.43 50.34
C GLY A 10 -7.67 -12.86 49.61
N ALA A 11 -7.92 -11.75 48.92
CA ALA A 11 -6.90 -10.84 48.42
C ALA A 11 -6.14 -10.22 49.60
N ARG A 12 -4.85 -10.55 49.73
CA ARG A 12 -3.94 -9.84 50.64
C ARG A 12 -3.36 -8.62 49.93
N HIS A 13 -3.60 -7.45 50.52
CA HIS A 13 -2.90 -6.21 50.22
C HIS A 13 -1.39 -6.39 50.37
N TRP A 14 -0.63 -6.02 49.34
CA TRP A 14 0.82 -5.93 49.40
C TRP A 14 1.25 -4.52 49.81
N ARG A 15 2.20 -4.48 50.77
CA ARG A 15 2.82 -3.27 51.31
C ARG A 15 3.99 -2.85 50.41
N PHE A 16 4.01 -1.59 49.99
CA PHE A 16 5.15 -0.93 49.35
C PHE A 16 6.18 -0.47 50.40
N PRO A 17 7.50 -0.56 50.15
CA PRO A 17 8.45 0.32 50.79
C PRO A 17 8.45 1.70 50.10
N ARG A 18 8.59 2.73 50.94
CA ARG A 18 8.59 4.19 50.68
C ARG A 18 9.49 4.55 49.48
N THR A 19 9.13 5.43 48.54
CA THR A 19 8.96 6.89 48.74
C THR A 19 8.38 7.54 47.48
N ALA A 20 7.20 8.17 47.57
CA ALA A 20 6.76 9.36 46.83
C ALA A 20 5.39 9.79 47.39
N LEU A 21 5.22 11.08 47.68
CA LEU A 21 4.03 11.64 48.33
C LEU A 21 2.73 11.34 47.57
N ILE A 22 1.70 10.86 48.29
CA ILE A 22 0.31 10.82 47.84
C ILE A 22 -0.51 11.65 48.83
N ALA A 23 -1.15 12.71 48.35
CA ALA A 23 -2.15 13.46 49.12
C ALA A 23 -3.47 12.68 49.11
N PHE A 24 -3.98 12.36 50.30
CA PHE A 24 -5.34 11.84 50.50
C PHE A 24 -6.26 13.00 50.86
N VAL A 25 -7.21 13.33 49.99
CA VAL A 25 -8.37 14.15 50.36
C VAL A 25 -9.54 13.20 50.56
N THR A 26 -10.04 13.14 51.79
CA THR A 26 -11.30 12.47 52.14
C THR A 26 -12.38 13.55 52.24
N GLY A 27 -13.43 13.40 51.45
CA GLY A 27 -14.62 14.24 51.49
C GLY A 27 -15.84 13.37 51.25
N VAL A 28 -16.70 13.28 52.26
CA VAL A 28 -17.94 12.50 52.27
C VAL A 28 -19.13 13.41 51.91
N SER A 29 -20.10 12.84 51.18
CA SER A 29 -21.53 13.24 51.08
C SER A 29 -21.87 14.49 50.26
N LEU A 30 -23.03 14.65 49.58
CA LEU A 30 -24.33 13.97 49.50
C LEU A 30 -24.96 14.28 48.13
N ALA A 31 -25.85 13.41 47.63
CA ALA A 31 -26.59 13.60 46.39
C ALA A 31 -27.73 14.62 46.51
N THR A 32 -28.06 15.30 45.40
CA THR A 32 -29.45 15.60 44.99
C THR A 32 -29.53 15.54 43.45
N PRO A 33 -30.64 15.08 42.85
CA PRO A 33 -30.79 15.01 41.41
C PRO A 33 -31.48 16.28 40.89
N THR A 34 -30.93 16.89 39.85
CA THR A 34 -31.63 17.90 39.06
C THR A 34 -31.51 17.53 37.60
N SER A 35 -32.66 17.21 37.01
CA SER A 35 -32.84 17.01 35.57
C SER A 35 -32.70 18.35 34.86
N THR A 36 -31.79 18.43 33.89
CA THR A 36 -31.85 19.42 32.81
C THR A 36 -31.28 18.79 31.54
N ARG A 37 -32.16 18.67 30.54
CA ARG A 37 -31.82 18.45 29.13
C ARG A 37 -30.74 19.43 28.68
N GLY A 38 -29.78 18.92 27.90
CA GLY A 38 -28.96 19.75 27.04
C GLY A 38 -27.57 19.15 26.85
N LEU A 39 -27.30 18.69 25.62
CA LEU A 39 -25.96 18.39 25.11
C LEU A 39 -25.23 17.23 25.80
N GLU A 40 -25.59 15.99 25.46
CA GLU A 40 -24.61 14.89 25.47
C GLU A 40 -24.05 14.81 24.06
N ALA A 41 -22.92 15.49 23.83
CA ALA A 41 -21.60 14.92 24.03
C ALA A 41 -21.37 13.82 22.99
N GLN A 42 -21.03 14.29 21.80
CA GLN A 42 -20.17 13.61 20.85
C GLN A 42 -19.10 12.84 21.64
N GLU A 43 -19.18 11.51 21.65
CA GLU A 43 -18.10 10.63 22.12
C GLU A 43 -16.90 10.87 21.19
N SER A 44 -16.16 11.93 21.51
CA SER A 44 -14.79 12.10 21.08
C SER A 44 -14.03 10.90 21.62
N SER A 45 -13.73 9.94 20.75
CA SER A 45 -12.70 8.95 21.01
C SER A 45 -11.49 9.68 21.59
N PRO A 46 -10.87 9.19 22.68
CA PRO A 46 -9.65 9.80 23.16
C PRO A 46 -8.59 9.58 22.08
N GLN A 47 -8.43 10.55 21.18
CA GLN A 47 -7.16 10.80 20.49
C GLN A 47 -6.19 11.36 21.53
N GLY A 48 -5.97 10.57 22.58
CA GLY A 48 -5.03 10.85 23.63
C GLY A 48 -3.65 10.46 23.14
N GLU A 49 -2.67 11.31 23.44
CA GLU A 49 -1.25 11.03 23.24
C GLU A 49 -0.92 9.58 23.66
N THR A 50 -0.50 8.77 22.70
CA THR A 50 -0.07 7.40 22.95
C THR A 50 1.30 7.40 23.60
N ILE A 51 1.44 6.62 24.65
CA ILE A 51 2.67 6.44 25.41
C ILE A 51 3.25 5.08 25.10
N ARG A 52 4.53 5.08 24.71
CA ARG A 52 5.29 3.84 24.56
C ARG A 52 5.74 3.31 25.92
N LEU A 53 5.35 2.08 26.23
CA LEU A 53 5.85 1.30 27.35
C LEU A 53 6.58 0.06 26.84
N THR A 54 7.55 -0.41 27.61
CA THR A 54 8.17 -1.72 27.42
C THR A 54 7.80 -2.60 28.60
N ALA A 55 7.09 -3.70 28.37
CA ALA A 55 6.84 -4.68 29.43
C ALA A 55 7.90 -5.78 29.40
N GLU A 56 8.39 -6.18 30.57
CA GLU A 56 9.28 -7.32 30.76
C GLU A 56 8.60 -8.31 31.72
N ILE A 57 8.42 -9.55 31.28
CA ILE A 57 7.80 -10.62 32.06
C ILE A 57 8.83 -11.69 32.39
N ARG A 58 8.97 -11.99 33.68
CA ARG A 58 9.95 -12.96 34.20
C ARG A 58 9.31 -14.00 35.11
N ASP A 59 9.99 -15.13 35.24
CA ASP A 59 9.64 -16.14 36.24
C ASP A 59 10.09 -15.67 37.62
N SER A 60 9.16 -15.63 38.57
CA SER A 60 9.43 -15.23 39.96
C SER A 60 10.45 -16.10 40.71
N ARG A 61 10.76 -17.32 40.22
CA ARG A 61 11.66 -18.27 40.90
C ARG A 61 13.10 -18.14 40.43
N ASP A 62 13.32 -18.19 39.12
CA ASP A 62 14.67 -18.23 38.51
C ASP A 62 14.99 -16.95 37.73
N ASN A 63 14.06 -15.99 37.70
CA ASN A 63 14.18 -14.72 36.98
C ASN A 63 14.39 -14.91 35.46
N ALA A 64 14.08 -16.09 34.91
CA ALA A 64 14.13 -16.35 33.48
C ALA A 64 13.14 -15.44 32.74
N ALA A 65 13.52 -15.02 31.54
CA ALA A 65 12.63 -14.29 30.64
C ALA A 65 11.49 -15.19 30.15
N LEU A 66 10.26 -14.67 30.13
CA LEU A 66 9.10 -15.45 29.72
C LEU A 66 8.66 -15.07 28.30
N LEU A 67 9.09 -15.87 27.33
CA LEU A 67 8.58 -15.87 25.95
C LEU A 67 7.10 -16.29 25.92
N GLY A 68 6.28 -15.58 25.14
CA GLY A 68 4.90 -15.95 24.86
C GLY A 68 3.90 -15.66 25.97
N ALA A 69 4.24 -14.77 26.90
CA ALA A 69 3.25 -14.21 27.80
C ALA A 69 2.38 -13.23 27.02
N VAL A 70 1.07 -13.43 27.10
CA VAL A 70 0.03 -12.59 26.47
C VAL A 70 -0.42 -11.55 27.48
N ILE A 71 -0.36 -10.29 27.09
CA ILE A 71 -0.80 -9.12 27.86
C ILE A 71 -2.04 -8.54 27.20
N GLU A 72 -3.12 -8.41 27.97
CA GLU A 72 -4.39 -7.84 27.55
C GLU A 72 -4.78 -6.68 28.47
N PHE A 73 -5.26 -5.57 27.90
CA PHE A 73 -5.79 -4.43 28.64
C PHE A 73 -7.30 -4.35 28.43
N THR A 74 -8.05 -4.31 29.52
CA THR A 74 -9.51 -4.23 29.44
C THR A 74 -9.94 -2.90 28.81
N GLY A 75 -10.77 -2.97 27.78
CA GLY A 75 -11.23 -1.79 27.03
C GLY A 75 -10.36 -1.41 25.84
N LEU A 76 -9.27 -2.16 25.57
CA LEU A 76 -8.45 -2.00 24.36
C LEU A 76 -8.52 -3.28 23.52
N LEU A 77 -8.56 -3.11 22.19
CA LEU A 77 -8.67 -4.23 21.23
C LEU A 77 -7.32 -4.92 20.94
N GLY A 78 -6.24 -4.49 21.58
CA GLY A 78 -4.88 -5.00 21.37
C GLY A 78 -4.48 -6.12 22.33
N ARG A 79 -3.73 -7.11 21.80
CA ARG A 79 -2.99 -8.11 22.58
C ARG A 79 -1.50 -7.93 22.31
N TYR A 80 -0.70 -8.00 23.36
CA TYR A 80 0.75 -7.93 23.25
C TYR A 80 1.36 -9.26 23.68
N VAL A 81 2.38 -9.73 22.96
CA VAL A 81 3.04 -11.00 23.24
C VAL A 81 4.52 -10.74 23.47
N THR A 82 5.08 -11.31 24.54
CA THR A 82 6.51 -11.18 24.84
C THR A 82 7.38 -12.02 23.91
N GLY A 83 8.51 -11.47 23.51
CA GLY A 83 9.55 -12.12 22.71
C GLY A 83 10.49 -13.01 23.51
N VAL A 84 11.58 -13.45 22.89
CA VAL A 84 12.56 -14.39 23.48
C VAL A 84 13.28 -13.84 24.70
N ASP A 85 13.38 -12.51 24.80
CA ASP A 85 13.93 -11.76 25.93
C ASP A 85 12.88 -11.48 27.02
N GLY A 86 11.65 -11.98 26.84
CA GLY A 86 10.54 -11.74 27.75
C GLY A 86 10.00 -10.33 27.67
N ARG A 87 10.37 -9.55 26.64
CA ARG A 87 9.96 -8.15 26.48
C ARG A 87 8.94 -7.97 25.36
N THR A 88 8.15 -6.91 25.45
CA THR A 88 7.27 -6.45 24.37
C THR A 88 7.07 -4.93 24.47
N GLU A 89 6.97 -4.26 23.34
CA GLU A 89 6.66 -2.84 23.27
C GLU A 89 5.15 -2.64 23.07
N MET A 90 4.58 -1.64 23.73
CA MET A 90 3.16 -1.31 23.66
C MET A 90 2.98 0.20 23.62
N ASP A 91 2.16 0.67 22.69
CA ASP A 91 1.75 2.07 22.62
C ASP A 91 0.31 2.17 23.16
N LEU A 92 0.14 2.84 24.30
CA LEU A 92 -1.12 2.93 25.03
C LEU A 92 -1.48 4.38 25.33
N PRO A 93 -2.75 4.81 25.21
CA PRO A 93 -3.14 6.16 25.64
C PRO A 93 -2.89 6.35 27.14
N ARG A 94 -2.67 7.60 27.56
CA ARG A 94 -2.64 7.94 28.99
C ARG A 94 -3.92 7.50 29.70
N GLY A 95 -3.78 6.86 30.85
CA GLY A 95 -4.94 6.39 31.61
C GLY A 95 -4.64 5.23 32.55
N ARG A 96 -5.68 4.78 33.25
CA ARG A 96 -5.61 3.63 34.15
C ARG A 96 -6.33 2.45 33.53
N TYR A 97 -5.64 1.33 33.41
CA TYR A 97 -6.14 0.13 32.77
C TYR A 97 -6.12 -1.07 33.72
N TRP A 98 -7.07 -1.98 33.56
CA TRP A 98 -7.00 -3.31 34.15
C TRP A 98 -6.23 -4.23 33.20
N ILE A 99 -5.06 -4.70 33.65
CA ILE A 99 -4.17 -5.59 32.89
C ILE A 99 -4.46 -7.05 33.27
N ASN A 100 -4.40 -7.94 32.28
CA ASN A 100 -4.45 -9.39 32.45
C ASN A 100 -3.29 -10.00 31.66
N VAL A 101 -2.42 -10.70 32.36
CA VAL A 101 -1.24 -11.36 31.81
C VAL A 101 -1.38 -12.86 31.99
N ARG A 102 -1.25 -13.58 30.87
CA ARG A 102 -1.43 -15.03 30.80
C ARG A 102 -0.26 -15.68 30.10
N ARG A 103 0.20 -16.80 30.64
CA ARG A 103 1.17 -17.67 29.98
C ARG A 103 0.87 -19.11 30.39
N TRP A 104 0.91 -20.03 29.44
CA TRP A 104 0.71 -21.44 29.75
C TRP A 104 1.79 -21.94 30.73
N GLY A 105 1.38 -22.74 31.72
CA GLY A 105 2.27 -23.18 32.80
C GLY A 105 2.52 -22.14 33.90
N TYR A 106 1.87 -20.96 33.85
CA TYR A 106 2.00 -19.91 34.85
C TYR A 106 0.65 -19.45 35.39
N GLU A 107 0.64 -19.02 36.65
CA GLU A 107 -0.50 -18.37 37.29
C GLU A 107 -0.83 -17.07 36.56
N ARG A 108 -2.12 -16.79 36.39
CA ARG A 108 -2.58 -15.52 35.80
C ARG A 108 -2.15 -14.36 36.70
N LEU A 109 -1.57 -13.33 36.11
CA LEU A 109 -1.26 -12.07 36.76
C LEU A 109 -2.28 -11.02 36.30
N ALA A 110 -2.91 -10.30 37.22
CA ALA A 110 -3.87 -9.25 36.88
C ALA A 110 -3.84 -8.10 37.90
N GLY A 111 -4.18 -6.89 37.48
CA GLY A 111 -4.18 -5.71 38.35
C GLY A 111 -4.45 -4.41 37.61
N TYR A 112 -4.30 -3.27 38.30
CA TYR A 112 -4.34 -1.96 37.66
C TYR A 112 -2.94 -1.47 37.31
N VAL A 113 -2.81 -0.91 36.11
CA VAL A 113 -1.60 -0.19 35.65
C VAL A 113 -2.02 1.22 35.24
N GLU A 114 -1.24 2.21 35.65
CA GLU A 114 -1.44 3.61 35.29
C GLU A 114 -0.36 4.05 34.29
N VAL A 115 -0.79 4.50 33.12
CA VAL A 115 0.05 4.92 32.00
C VAL A 115 0.12 6.44 32.02
N ILE A 116 1.24 6.99 32.52
CA ILE A 116 1.43 8.43 32.72
C ILE A 116 2.52 8.99 31.79
N ARG A 117 3.61 8.23 31.61
CA ARG A 117 4.77 8.57 30.78
C ARG A 117 5.43 7.29 30.25
N ALA A 118 6.31 7.43 29.27
CA ALA A 118 7.08 6.30 28.75
C ALA A 118 7.94 5.67 29.85
N GLY A 119 8.14 4.35 29.78
CA GLY A 119 8.90 3.61 30.78
C GLY A 119 8.80 2.09 30.65
N GLU A 120 9.44 1.40 31.59
CA GLU A 120 9.44 -0.06 31.66
C GLU A 120 8.50 -0.57 32.76
N LEU A 121 7.71 -1.60 32.44
CA LEU A 121 6.86 -2.34 33.37
C LEU A 121 7.44 -3.74 33.57
N ARG A 122 8.00 -4.01 34.75
CA ARG A 122 8.50 -5.35 35.09
C ARG A 122 7.45 -6.12 35.89
N MET A 123 7.16 -7.34 35.44
CA MET A 123 6.17 -8.22 36.03
C MET A 123 6.76 -9.61 36.23
N GLU A 124 6.41 -10.24 37.34
CA GLU A 124 6.87 -11.58 37.68
C GLU A 124 5.68 -12.54 37.77
N MET A 125 5.79 -13.67 37.09
CA MET A 125 4.77 -14.72 37.09
C MET A 125 5.28 -15.95 37.84
N ARG A 126 4.37 -16.64 38.52
CA ARG A 126 4.65 -17.89 39.24
C ARG A 126 4.27 -19.09 38.38
N ARG A 127 5.14 -20.09 38.29
CA ARG A 127 4.81 -21.36 37.62
C ARG A 127 3.66 -22.07 38.34
N THR A 128 2.70 -22.55 37.58
CA THR A 128 1.68 -23.48 38.05
C THR A 128 2.30 -24.87 38.18
N ARG A 129 2.11 -25.54 39.31
CA ARG A 129 2.67 -26.87 39.55
C ARG A 129 1.95 -27.94 38.73
N GLY A 130 2.69 -28.91 38.20
CA GLY A 130 2.14 -30.09 37.53
C GLY A 130 1.64 -29.88 36.10
N ILE A 131 1.97 -28.74 35.48
CA ILE A 131 1.73 -28.52 34.05
C ILE A 131 3.01 -28.83 33.30
N ASP A 132 2.91 -29.74 32.32
CA ASP A 132 3.97 -29.94 31.35
C ASP A 132 3.98 -28.77 30.36
N VAL A 133 5.15 -28.12 30.27
CA VAL A 133 5.40 -27.00 29.37
C VAL A 133 6.18 -27.44 28.13
N ASP A 134 6.60 -28.70 28.08
CA ASP A 134 7.35 -29.28 26.99
C ASP A 134 6.39 -30.08 26.10
N GLY A 135 6.18 -29.60 24.87
CA GLY A 135 5.30 -30.27 23.91
C GLY A 135 4.89 -29.38 22.76
N SER A 136 4.52 -30.00 21.63
CA SER A 136 4.02 -29.28 20.47
C SER A 136 2.57 -28.84 20.67
N GLY A 137 2.24 -27.62 20.25
CA GLY A 137 0.86 -27.13 20.14
C GLY A 137 0.26 -27.36 18.75
N SER A 138 -1.02 -27.02 18.61
CA SER A 138 -1.70 -26.84 17.33
C SER A 138 -2.38 -25.47 17.30
N LEU A 139 -2.62 -24.92 16.11
CA LEU A 139 -3.27 -23.65 15.88
C LEU A 139 -4.40 -23.84 14.87
N VAL A 140 -5.59 -23.35 15.20
CA VAL A 140 -6.71 -23.18 14.28
C VAL A 140 -6.93 -21.69 14.10
N VAL A 141 -6.83 -21.21 12.87
CA VAL A 141 -7.10 -19.82 12.49
C VAL A 141 -8.46 -19.79 11.82
N ARG A 142 -9.35 -18.92 12.27
CA ARG A 142 -10.63 -18.60 11.62
C ARG A 142 -10.59 -17.18 11.08
N VAL A 143 -10.56 -17.05 9.76
CA VAL A 143 -10.57 -15.79 9.03
C VAL A 143 -12.00 -15.36 8.78
N VAL A 144 -12.33 -14.12 9.14
CA VAL A 144 -13.65 -13.54 8.95
C VAL A 144 -13.55 -12.14 8.38
N ASP A 145 -14.60 -11.71 7.70
CA ASP A 145 -14.79 -10.32 7.31
C ASP A 145 -15.11 -9.48 8.54
N GLY A 146 -14.42 -8.35 8.67
CA GLY A 146 -14.49 -7.50 9.85
C GLY A 146 -15.80 -6.70 9.96
N GLU A 147 -16.53 -6.53 8.86
CA GLU A 147 -17.78 -5.75 8.82
C GLU A 147 -19.00 -6.65 9.02
N SER A 148 -19.11 -7.70 8.22
CA SER A 148 -20.21 -8.68 8.27
C SER A 148 -20.03 -9.75 9.35
N GLY A 149 -18.78 -10.09 9.69
CA GLY A 149 -18.45 -11.22 10.56
C GLY A 149 -18.47 -12.58 9.86
N ASP A 150 -18.76 -12.63 8.57
CA ASP A 150 -18.87 -13.84 7.77
C ASP A 150 -17.50 -14.52 7.56
N PRO A 151 -17.44 -15.86 7.47
CA PRO A 151 -16.19 -16.56 7.17
C PRO A 151 -15.66 -16.19 5.78
N ILE A 152 -14.34 -16.03 5.67
CA ILE A 152 -13.68 -15.75 4.40
C ILE A 152 -12.98 -17.02 3.92
N GLU A 153 -13.47 -17.60 2.83
CA GLU A 153 -12.78 -18.64 2.06
C GLU A 153 -11.68 -18.03 1.18
N GLY A 154 -10.59 -18.78 0.97
CA GLY A 154 -9.57 -18.42 -0.02
C GLY A 154 -8.48 -17.47 0.50
N ALA A 155 -8.58 -16.96 1.74
CA ALA A 155 -7.50 -16.21 2.37
C ALA A 155 -6.27 -17.09 2.62
N MET A 156 -5.10 -16.58 2.26
CA MET A 156 -3.80 -17.24 2.45
C MET A 156 -3.30 -16.98 3.87
N VAL A 157 -3.14 -18.03 4.67
CA VAL A 157 -2.56 -17.99 6.00
C VAL A 157 -1.16 -18.61 5.95
N SER A 158 -0.16 -17.86 6.39
CA SER A 158 1.24 -18.30 6.32
C SER A 158 1.97 -18.16 7.64
N ARG A 159 2.87 -19.12 7.91
CA ARG A 159 3.86 -19.09 8.98
C ARG A 159 5.24 -19.05 8.34
N GLY A 160 5.74 -17.84 8.11
CA GLY A 160 6.96 -17.62 7.32
C GLY A 160 6.78 -18.03 5.85
N GLU A 161 7.89 -18.25 5.14
CA GLU A 161 7.85 -18.53 3.70
C GLU A 161 7.52 -19.99 3.36
N ALA A 162 7.82 -20.92 4.27
CA ALA A 162 7.80 -22.36 3.99
C ALA A 162 6.44 -23.03 4.24
N GLU A 163 5.59 -22.44 5.08
CA GLU A 163 4.34 -23.08 5.48
C GLU A 163 3.15 -22.14 5.21
N ARG A 164 2.42 -22.46 4.14
CA ARG A 164 1.27 -21.67 3.65
C ARG A 164 0.08 -22.58 3.46
N ARG A 165 -1.10 -22.11 3.87
CA ARG A 165 -2.38 -22.82 3.72
C ARG A 165 -3.46 -21.82 3.34
N VAL A 166 -4.49 -22.30 2.66
CA VAL A 166 -5.64 -21.49 2.23
C VAL A 166 -6.82 -21.83 3.14
N SER A 167 -7.56 -20.81 3.55
CA SER A 167 -8.79 -20.97 4.35
C SER A 167 -9.90 -21.65 3.55
N ASP A 168 -10.61 -22.55 4.22
CA ASP A 168 -11.74 -23.30 3.67
C ASP A 168 -13.05 -22.50 3.66
N GLU A 169 -14.16 -23.14 3.27
CA GLU A 169 -15.52 -22.56 3.24
C GLU A 169 -16.00 -22.01 4.61
N ASN A 170 -15.42 -22.50 5.72
CA ASN A 170 -15.71 -22.03 7.07
C ASN A 170 -14.72 -20.94 7.53
N GLY A 171 -13.83 -20.51 6.63
CA GLY A 171 -12.74 -19.58 6.88
C GLY A 171 -11.63 -20.18 7.73
N GLN A 172 -11.51 -21.50 7.82
CA GLN A 172 -10.61 -22.16 8.76
C GLN A 172 -9.31 -22.65 8.11
N VAL A 173 -8.23 -22.57 8.90
CA VAL A 173 -6.93 -23.16 8.60
C VAL A 173 -6.36 -23.78 9.86
N GLU A 174 -5.85 -25.00 9.75
CA GLU A 174 -5.21 -25.69 10.87
C GLU A 174 -3.70 -25.88 10.65
N PHE A 175 -2.93 -25.73 11.72
CA PHE A 175 -1.50 -26.04 11.80
C PHE A 175 -1.25 -26.93 13.02
N GLY A 176 -0.52 -28.04 12.85
CA GLY A 176 -0.23 -28.99 13.92
C GLY A 176 1.26 -29.18 14.15
N GLY A 177 1.63 -29.78 15.28
CA GLY A 177 3.03 -30.12 15.57
C GLY A 177 3.93 -28.89 15.75
N LEU A 178 3.38 -27.78 16.24
CA LEU A 178 4.09 -26.52 16.38
C LEU A 178 4.88 -26.51 17.69
N TRP A 179 6.20 -26.54 17.58
CA TRP A 179 7.11 -26.53 18.73
C TRP A 179 7.40 -25.12 19.27
N ASP A 180 7.22 -24.10 18.43
CA ASP A 180 7.45 -22.72 18.83
C ASP A 180 6.34 -22.24 19.78
N HIS A 181 6.69 -21.74 20.97
CA HIS A 181 5.70 -21.21 21.91
C HIS A 181 5.07 -19.89 21.47
N VAL A 182 5.73 -19.18 20.53
CA VAL A 182 5.19 -17.98 19.88
C VAL A 182 5.45 -18.09 18.40
N ILE A 183 4.40 -17.95 17.60
CA ILE A 183 4.50 -17.90 16.14
C ILE A 183 3.97 -16.58 15.61
N LEU A 184 4.62 -16.05 14.59
CA LEU A 184 4.11 -14.94 13.80
C LEU A 184 3.42 -15.53 12.58
N PHE A 185 2.14 -15.23 12.39
CA PHE A 185 1.42 -15.61 11.18
C PHE A 185 0.99 -14.36 10.40
N SER A 186 0.92 -14.49 9.08
CA SER A 186 0.36 -13.49 8.16
C SER A 186 -0.89 -14.05 7.49
N VAL A 187 -1.93 -13.21 7.34
CA VAL A 187 -3.14 -13.50 6.58
C VAL A 187 -3.28 -12.46 5.48
N GLU A 188 -3.41 -12.95 4.24
CA GLU A 188 -3.45 -12.13 3.04
C GLU A 188 -4.57 -12.60 2.12
N LEU A 189 -5.32 -11.65 1.56
CA LEU A 189 -6.31 -11.89 0.51
C LEU A 189 -6.43 -10.63 -0.35
N THR A 190 -6.45 -10.78 -1.67
CA THR A 190 -6.64 -9.63 -2.57
C THR A 190 -7.96 -8.92 -2.27
N GLY A 191 -7.91 -7.59 -2.15
CA GLY A 191 -9.06 -6.76 -1.77
C GLY A 191 -9.22 -6.58 -0.25
N TYR A 192 -8.37 -7.21 0.56
CA TYR A 192 -8.31 -7.00 2.01
C TYR A 192 -6.91 -6.55 2.43
N GLY A 193 -6.86 -5.77 3.52
CA GLY A 193 -5.59 -5.39 4.13
C GLY A 193 -4.92 -6.57 4.82
N ALA A 194 -3.62 -6.76 4.58
CA ALA A 194 -2.84 -7.84 5.18
C ALA A 194 -2.81 -7.73 6.72
N ARG A 195 -2.86 -8.88 7.41
CA ARG A 195 -2.84 -8.94 8.87
C ARG A 195 -1.70 -9.83 9.36
N THR A 196 -0.87 -9.27 10.24
CA THR A 196 0.20 -10.01 10.91
C THR A 196 -0.01 -9.92 12.41
N ALA A 197 0.03 -11.06 13.11
CA ALA A 197 -0.10 -11.07 14.56
C ALA A 197 0.73 -12.19 15.22
N PRO A 198 1.36 -11.93 16.38
CA PRO A 198 1.98 -12.98 17.17
C PRO A 198 0.92 -13.79 17.92
N VAL A 199 1.10 -15.11 17.99
CA VAL A 199 0.22 -16.04 18.73
C VAL A 199 1.05 -16.84 19.70
N ALA A 200 0.68 -16.78 20.97
CA ALA A 200 1.22 -17.70 21.97
C ALA A 200 0.51 -19.05 21.88
N LEU A 201 1.28 -20.12 21.71
CA LEU A 201 0.80 -21.48 21.64
C LEU A 201 0.91 -22.17 23.00
N SER A 202 -0.07 -23.02 23.30
CA SER A 202 -0.03 -23.89 24.47
C SER A 202 0.40 -25.31 24.05
N PRO A 203 1.46 -25.87 24.66
CA PRO A 203 1.85 -27.26 24.50
C PRO A 203 0.67 -28.23 24.64
N ASN A 204 0.63 -29.24 23.76
CA ASN A 204 -0.34 -30.34 23.76
C ASN A 204 -1.81 -29.87 23.67
N ARG A 205 -2.05 -28.68 23.12
CA ARG A 205 -3.39 -28.11 22.93
C ARG A 205 -3.53 -27.40 21.59
N THR A 206 -4.77 -27.30 21.14
CA THR A 206 -5.16 -26.48 20.00
C THR A 206 -5.51 -25.07 20.48
N THR A 207 -4.78 -24.09 19.95
CA THR A 207 -5.06 -22.66 20.14
C THR A 207 -5.98 -22.20 19.02
N ALA A 208 -7.10 -21.56 19.32
CA ALA A 208 -8.00 -21.01 18.32
C ALA A 208 -7.85 -19.48 18.24
N VAL A 209 -7.66 -18.95 17.04
CA VAL A 209 -7.50 -17.51 16.77
C VAL A 209 -8.53 -17.08 15.73
N ARG A 210 -9.24 -15.99 16.02
CA ARG A 210 -10.10 -15.31 15.05
C ARG A 210 -9.32 -14.12 14.47
N VAL A 211 -9.33 -13.99 13.15
CA VAL A 211 -8.67 -12.90 12.42
C VAL A 211 -9.72 -12.14 11.64
N GLU A 212 -9.83 -10.85 11.92
CA GLU A 212 -10.76 -9.96 11.25
C GLU A 212 -10.02 -9.20 10.14
N MET A 213 -10.41 -9.48 8.89
CA MET A 213 -9.90 -8.83 7.70
C MET A 213 -10.79 -7.64 7.36
N VAL A 214 -10.19 -6.52 6.98
CA VAL A 214 -10.95 -5.33 6.56
C VAL A 214 -10.67 -5.12 5.08
N ALA A 215 -11.72 -4.94 4.28
CA ALA A 215 -11.60 -4.66 2.86
C ALA A 215 -10.74 -3.41 2.67
N GLU A 216 -9.66 -3.55 1.89
CA GLU A 216 -8.80 -2.44 1.51
C GLU A 216 -8.99 -2.24 0.00
N THR A 217 -9.66 -1.15 -0.35
CA THR A 217 -9.85 -0.77 -1.75
C THR A 217 -8.50 -0.37 -2.33
N ALA A 218 -7.76 -1.34 -2.86
CA ALA A 218 -6.57 -1.06 -3.64
C ALA A 218 -7.01 -0.35 -4.93
N ALA A 219 -6.70 0.95 -5.04
CA ALA A 219 -6.88 1.66 -6.30
C ALA A 219 -6.04 0.93 -7.37
N PRO A 220 -6.62 0.51 -8.51
CA PRO A 220 -5.85 -0.12 -9.56
C PRO A 220 -4.74 0.83 -10.01
N ARG A 221 -3.55 0.28 -10.26
CA ARG A 221 -2.46 1.07 -10.86
C ARG A 221 -2.98 1.62 -12.20
N PRO A 222 -2.73 2.90 -12.51
CA PRO A 222 -3.11 3.45 -13.80
C PRO A 222 -2.52 2.59 -14.92
N ILE A 223 -3.36 2.10 -15.81
CA ILE A 223 -2.90 1.47 -17.04
C ILE A 223 -2.46 2.60 -17.96
N GLU A 224 -1.15 2.79 -18.12
CA GLU A 224 -0.62 3.70 -19.12
C GLU A 224 -0.73 3.03 -20.51
N THR A 225 -1.74 3.41 -21.27
CA THR A 225 -1.86 2.98 -22.68
C THR A 225 -1.24 4.03 -23.59
N GLU A 226 -0.19 3.66 -24.32
CA GLU A 226 0.32 4.47 -25.44
C GLU A 226 -0.62 4.28 -26.64
N MET A 227 -1.42 5.30 -26.97
CA MET A 227 -2.23 5.28 -28.19
C MET A 227 -1.31 5.46 -29.41
N ARG A 228 -1.12 4.39 -30.18
CA ARG A 228 -0.39 4.41 -31.45
C ARG A 228 -1.36 4.56 -32.62
N SER A 229 -1.00 5.37 -33.61
CA SER A 229 -1.81 5.54 -34.82
C SER A 229 -1.76 4.25 -35.65
N MET A 230 -2.91 3.61 -35.87
CA MET A 230 -3.01 2.41 -36.72
C MET A 230 -2.45 2.67 -38.13
N PHE A 231 -2.56 3.91 -38.61
CA PHE A 231 -2.00 4.33 -39.89
C PHE A 231 -0.47 4.31 -39.89
N MET A 232 0.16 4.78 -38.80
CA MET A 232 1.62 4.75 -38.63
C MET A 232 2.16 3.32 -38.52
N GLU A 233 1.43 2.46 -37.81
CA GLU A 233 1.77 1.04 -37.69
C GLU A 233 1.68 0.34 -39.06
N GLY A 234 0.57 0.51 -39.78
CA GLY A 234 0.33 -0.13 -41.08
C GLY A 234 1.31 0.29 -42.18
N ASN A 235 1.85 1.50 -42.11
CA ASN A 235 2.86 1.99 -43.05
C ASN A 235 4.30 1.77 -42.57
N GLY A 236 4.53 1.06 -41.45
CA GLY A 236 5.87 0.78 -40.91
C GLY A 236 6.65 2.04 -40.51
N ILE A 237 5.95 3.12 -40.15
CA ILE A 237 6.53 4.41 -39.82
C ILE A 237 7.33 4.32 -38.52
N HIS A 238 6.80 3.63 -37.49
CA HIS A 238 7.49 3.45 -36.21
C HIS A 238 8.86 2.79 -36.37
N ASP A 239 8.94 1.76 -37.22
CA ASP A 239 10.22 1.09 -37.51
C ASP A 239 11.20 1.99 -38.27
N ARG A 240 10.71 2.86 -39.16
CA ARG A 240 11.56 3.84 -39.86
C ARG A 240 12.09 4.90 -38.91
N MET A 241 11.25 5.40 -38.01
CA MET A 241 11.63 6.35 -36.97
C MET A 241 12.67 5.74 -36.04
N ALA A 242 12.48 4.51 -35.57
CA ALA A 242 13.42 3.82 -34.70
C ALA A 242 14.79 3.63 -35.38
N ARG A 243 14.80 3.25 -36.67
CA ARG A 243 16.04 2.99 -37.43
C ARG A 243 16.76 4.26 -37.89
N ASN A 244 16.04 5.35 -38.15
CA ASN A 244 16.57 6.55 -38.82
C ASN A 244 16.32 7.85 -38.05
N SER A 245 16.12 7.79 -36.73
CA SER A 245 15.83 8.94 -35.86
C SER A 245 16.81 10.12 -36.00
N LYS A 246 18.09 9.83 -36.31
CA LYS A 246 19.12 10.88 -36.50
C LYS A 246 19.04 11.62 -37.83
N ARG A 247 18.28 11.12 -38.81
CA ARG A 247 18.22 11.65 -40.20
C ARG A 247 16.82 12.07 -40.64
N THR A 248 15.83 11.84 -39.77
CA THR A 248 14.42 12.05 -40.07
C THR A 248 13.85 12.97 -39.01
N HIS A 249 13.31 14.10 -39.44
CA HIS A 249 12.47 14.93 -38.58
C HIS A 249 11.01 14.57 -38.86
N VAL A 250 10.22 14.37 -37.82
CA VAL A 250 8.84 13.89 -37.94
C VAL A 250 7.91 14.87 -37.24
N LEU A 251 6.89 15.33 -37.95
CA LEU A 251 5.79 16.12 -37.40
C LEU A 251 4.56 15.24 -37.34
N THR A 252 4.15 14.84 -36.13
CA THR A 252 2.96 14.03 -35.90
C THR A 252 1.71 14.89 -35.85
N ARG A 253 0.53 14.28 -36.01
CA ARG A 253 -0.75 14.99 -35.88
C ARG A 253 -0.87 15.82 -34.59
N PRO A 254 -0.56 15.32 -33.39
CA PRO A 254 -0.59 16.15 -32.19
C PRO A 254 0.34 17.38 -32.25
N MET A 255 1.49 17.26 -32.90
CA MET A 255 2.41 18.39 -33.09
C MET A 255 1.83 19.41 -34.09
N LEU A 256 1.24 18.94 -35.19
CA LEU A 256 0.56 19.80 -36.17
C LEU A 256 -0.64 20.53 -35.55
N ASP A 257 -1.39 19.86 -34.68
CA ASP A 257 -2.51 20.46 -33.92
C ASP A 257 -2.02 21.52 -32.93
N GLN A 258 -0.94 21.25 -32.19
CA GLN A 258 -0.33 22.22 -31.27
C GLN A 258 0.22 23.45 -31.99
N LEU A 259 0.74 23.28 -33.21
CA LEU A 259 1.22 24.40 -34.02
C LEU A 259 0.07 25.29 -34.53
N ALA A 260 -1.17 24.79 -34.53
CA ALA A 260 -2.35 25.47 -35.07
C ALA A 260 -2.08 26.09 -36.45
N ALA A 261 -1.35 25.36 -37.30
CA ALA A 261 -0.89 25.87 -38.58
C ALA A 261 -2.09 26.18 -39.49
N GLY A 262 -2.24 27.45 -39.89
CA GLY A 262 -3.27 27.85 -40.85
C GLY A 262 -2.93 27.43 -42.28
N LYS A 263 -1.64 27.19 -42.55
CA LYS A 263 -1.10 26.65 -43.80
C LYS A 263 -0.04 25.60 -43.50
N LEU A 264 0.10 24.60 -44.38
CA LEU A 264 1.07 23.53 -44.15
C LEU A 264 2.51 24.05 -44.15
N THR A 265 2.81 25.11 -44.92
CA THR A 265 4.11 25.80 -44.87
C THR A 265 4.47 26.33 -43.47
N ASP A 266 3.51 26.70 -42.64
CA ASP A 266 3.79 27.17 -41.28
C ASP A 266 4.43 26.08 -40.42
N ALA A 267 4.01 24.83 -40.59
CA ALA A 267 4.60 23.69 -39.91
C ALA A 267 6.08 23.48 -40.31
N PHE A 268 6.46 23.77 -41.55
CA PHE A 268 7.85 23.64 -41.99
C PHE A 268 8.77 24.75 -41.48
N ARG A 269 8.22 25.91 -41.07
CA ARG A 269 9.02 27.00 -40.49
C ARG A 269 9.60 26.65 -39.13
N THR A 270 9.01 25.67 -38.43
CA THR A 270 9.50 25.20 -37.13
C THR A 270 10.58 24.13 -37.25
N VAL A 271 10.82 23.61 -38.46
CA VAL A 271 11.78 22.53 -38.69
C VAL A 271 13.19 23.09 -38.89
N PRO A 272 14.16 22.70 -38.04
CA PRO A 272 15.53 23.21 -38.15
C PRO A 272 16.15 22.95 -39.53
N GLY A 273 16.74 23.99 -40.11
CA GLY A 273 17.46 23.92 -41.38
C GLY A 273 16.55 23.83 -42.63
N ILE A 274 15.23 23.91 -42.47
CA ILE A 274 14.30 24.13 -43.59
C ILE A 274 13.91 25.60 -43.62
N ARG A 275 13.87 26.15 -44.84
CA ARG A 275 13.36 27.48 -45.12
C ARG A 275 12.22 27.36 -46.12
N VAL A 276 11.17 28.11 -45.88
CA VAL A 276 10.09 28.30 -46.85
C VAL A 276 10.43 29.55 -47.66
N GLU A 277 10.81 29.38 -48.92
CA GLU A 277 11.14 30.48 -49.82
C GLU A 277 9.99 30.69 -50.81
N GLY A 278 9.50 31.92 -50.94
CA GLY A 278 8.47 32.26 -51.91
C GLY A 278 8.47 33.76 -52.20
N ARG A 279 8.21 34.13 -53.45
CA ARG A 279 7.94 35.54 -53.83
C ARG A 279 6.43 35.75 -53.81
N VAL A 280 5.97 37.00 -53.71
CA VAL A 280 4.53 37.35 -53.67
C VAL A 280 3.74 36.74 -54.84
N SER A 281 4.38 36.49 -55.97
CA SER A 281 3.79 35.91 -57.19
C SER A 281 4.15 34.45 -57.46
N GLU A 282 4.89 33.77 -56.58
CA GLU A 282 5.40 32.42 -56.80
C GLU A 282 5.00 31.45 -55.67
N PRO A 283 4.77 30.16 -55.99
CA PRO A 283 4.58 29.11 -54.98
C PRO A 283 5.68 29.14 -53.92
N PRO A 284 5.37 28.95 -52.63
CA PRO A 284 6.41 28.66 -51.66
C PRO A 284 7.08 27.33 -51.99
N VAL A 285 8.40 27.31 -51.89
CA VAL A 285 9.26 26.13 -52.07
C VAL A 285 9.97 25.86 -50.77
N LEU A 286 10.01 24.60 -50.37
CA LEU A 286 10.80 24.17 -49.21
C LEU A 286 12.25 23.98 -49.63
N VAL A 287 13.17 24.66 -48.94
CA VAL A 287 14.59 24.70 -49.26
C VAL A 287 15.42 24.33 -48.05
N ARG A 288 16.45 23.50 -48.24
CA ARG A 288 17.48 23.17 -47.26
C ARG A 288 18.85 23.41 -47.89
N ALA A 289 19.71 24.18 -47.22
CA ALA A 289 21.05 24.53 -47.73
C ALA A 289 21.06 25.00 -49.21
N GLN A 290 20.10 25.88 -49.58
CA GLN A 290 19.91 26.42 -50.94
C GLN A 290 19.42 25.41 -52.00
N CYS A 291 19.13 24.17 -51.59
CA CYS A 291 18.56 23.15 -52.46
C CYS A 291 17.07 22.92 -52.19
N PRO A 292 16.22 22.83 -53.24
CA PRO A 292 14.82 22.48 -53.06
C PRO A 292 14.69 21.04 -52.55
N LEU A 293 13.71 20.82 -51.68
CA LEU A 293 13.31 19.50 -51.20
C LEU A 293 12.39 18.83 -52.22
N SER A 294 12.57 17.53 -52.49
CA SER A 294 11.58 16.75 -53.23
C SER A 294 10.37 16.49 -52.34
N LEU A 295 9.17 16.71 -52.86
CA LEU A 295 7.92 16.57 -52.11
C LEU A 295 7.16 15.33 -52.56
N TYR A 296 6.71 14.53 -51.61
CA TYR A 296 5.90 13.34 -51.84
C TYR A 296 4.63 13.44 -51.02
N VAL A 297 3.51 13.06 -51.60
CA VAL A 297 2.22 12.96 -50.91
C VAL A 297 1.71 11.54 -51.11
N ASP A 298 1.51 10.82 -50.02
CA ASP A 298 1.08 9.41 -50.01
C ASP A 298 1.93 8.53 -50.94
N GLY A 299 3.25 8.71 -50.86
CA GLY A 299 4.23 7.97 -51.67
C GLY A 299 4.38 8.43 -53.12
N THR A 300 3.57 9.37 -53.60
CA THR A 300 3.64 9.90 -54.97
C THR A 300 4.43 11.21 -55.00
N GLU A 301 5.47 11.29 -55.84
CA GLU A 301 6.23 12.53 -56.01
C GLU A 301 5.35 13.62 -56.61
N ARG A 302 5.35 14.80 -55.98
CA ARG A 302 4.68 16.00 -56.45
C ARG A 302 5.72 16.99 -56.89
N HIS A 303 5.87 17.16 -58.21
CA HIS A 303 6.77 18.17 -58.75
C HIS A 303 6.18 19.56 -58.56
N THR A 304 6.88 20.40 -57.79
CA THR A 304 6.62 21.84 -57.72
C THR A 304 7.21 22.51 -58.97
N ASP A 305 6.58 22.34 -60.12
CA ASP A 305 7.01 23.04 -61.34
C ASP A 305 6.64 24.53 -61.23
N ARG A 306 7.68 25.36 -61.11
CA ARG A 306 7.60 26.83 -61.03
C ARG A 306 6.92 27.46 -62.25
N ARG A 307 6.94 26.81 -63.43
CA ARG A 307 6.35 27.32 -64.66
C ARG A 307 4.89 26.91 -64.83
N THR A 308 4.51 25.71 -64.40
CA THR A 308 3.15 25.17 -64.62
C THR A 308 2.21 25.28 -63.42
N ARG A 309 2.69 25.71 -62.23
CA ARG A 309 1.88 25.93 -61.00
C ARG A 309 1.11 24.68 -60.52
N ARG A 310 1.60 23.46 -60.78
CA ARG A 310 0.73 22.26 -60.70
C ARG A 310 0.59 21.57 -59.34
N PHE A 311 1.18 22.07 -58.26
CA PHE A 311 0.88 21.59 -56.90
C PHE A 311 1.47 22.55 -55.87
N PHE A 312 0.65 23.12 -54.99
CA PHE A 312 1.12 23.91 -53.86
C PHE A 312 1.00 23.08 -52.58
N ILE A 313 2.04 23.10 -51.76
CA ILE A 313 2.02 22.38 -50.47
C ILE A 313 0.89 22.88 -49.55
N ASP A 314 0.49 24.15 -49.72
CA ASP A 314 -0.62 24.77 -49.01
C ASP A 314 -2.00 24.45 -49.63
N ASP A 315 -2.06 23.72 -50.76
CA ASP A 315 -3.32 23.15 -51.27
C ASP A 315 -3.79 21.97 -50.41
N LEU A 316 -2.88 21.38 -49.62
CA LEU A 316 -3.22 20.40 -48.60
C LEU A 316 -3.63 21.13 -47.31
N ALA A 317 -4.88 20.92 -46.92
CA ALA A 317 -5.38 21.44 -45.65
C ALA A 317 -4.61 20.77 -44.50
N PRO A 318 -4.05 21.53 -43.53
CA PRO A 318 -3.29 20.95 -42.43
C PRO A 318 -4.02 19.83 -41.70
N GLU A 319 -5.34 19.91 -41.54
CA GLU A 319 -6.20 18.90 -40.92
C GLU A 319 -6.31 17.58 -41.70
N SER A 320 -6.02 17.57 -43.00
CA SER A 320 -6.02 16.35 -43.82
C SER A 320 -4.73 15.56 -43.72
N VAL A 321 -3.71 16.12 -43.05
CA VAL A 321 -2.39 15.50 -42.88
C VAL A 321 -2.34 14.71 -41.58
N GLU A 322 -1.96 13.44 -41.65
CA GLU A 322 -1.72 12.61 -40.45
C GLU A 322 -0.28 12.76 -39.95
N LEU A 323 0.68 12.85 -40.88
CA LEU A 323 2.10 12.84 -40.57
C LEU A 323 2.92 13.53 -41.65
N ILE A 324 4.02 14.18 -41.25
CA ILE A 324 5.06 14.63 -42.18
C ILE A 324 6.40 14.02 -41.77
N GLU A 325 7.06 13.34 -42.71
CA GLU A 325 8.44 12.87 -42.57
C GLU A 325 9.38 13.76 -43.40
N ILE A 326 10.48 14.19 -42.80
CA ILE A 326 11.45 15.09 -43.44
C ILE A 326 12.81 14.44 -43.38
N TRP A 327 13.31 14.04 -44.54
CA TRP A 327 14.52 13.27 -44.70
C TRP A 327 15.68 14.16 -45.17
N ALA A 328 16.80 14.04 -44.47
CA ALA A 328 18.07 14.60 -44.95
C ALA A 328 18.48 13.92 -46.28
N PRO A 329 19.20 14.64 -47.17
CA PRO A 329 19.67 14.06 -48.43
C PRO A 329 20.45 12.77 -48.20
N ARG A 330 20.22 11.77 -49.06
CA ARG A 330 21.15 10.65 -49.24
C ARG A 330 22.35 11.13 -50.06
N ARG A 331 23.50 10.45 -49.89
CA ARG A 331 24.75 10.77 -50.60
C ARG A 331 24.57 10.82 -52.13
N ASP A 332 23.58 10.09 -52.66
CA ASP A 332 23.35 9.92 -54.10
C ASP A 332 21.99 10.50 -54.58
N SER A 333 21.38 11.42 -53.82
CA SER A 333 20.02 11.96 -54.11
C SER A 333 19.97 13.49 -54.15
N SER A 334 18.78 14.05 -54.43
CA SER A 334 18.47 15.49 -54.42
C SER A 334 19.18 16.21 -53.26
N CYS A 335 19.93 17.27 -53.57
CA CYS A 335 20.78 17.94 -52.59
C CYS A 335 20.01 18.54 -51.39
N GLY A 336 18.71 18.77 -51.52
CA GLY A 336 17.85 19.26 -50.43
C GLY A 336 17.33 18.16 -49.49
N GLY A 337 17.27 16.90 -49.94
CA GLY A 337 16.54 15.83 -49.27
C GLY A 337 15.10 15.67 -49.76
N SER A 338 14.23 15.09 -48.92
CA SER A 338 12.84 14.80 -49.29
C SER A 338 11.87 15.06 -48.14
N VAL A 339 10.65 15.43 -48.47
CA VAL A 339 9.52 15.57 -47.57
C VAL A 339 8.44 14.59 -48.02
N LEU A 340 7.96 13.76 -47.11
CA LEU A 340 6.84 12.85 -47.33
C LEU A 340 5.68 13.34 -46.45
N ILE A 341 4.55 13.64 -47.06
CA ILE A 341 3.32 13.99 -46.39
C ILE A 341 2.38 12.81 -46.52
N TRP A 342 1.82 12.39 -45.40
CA TRP A 342 0.83 11.33 -45.33
C TRP A 342 -0.52 11.94 -44.99
N THR A 343 -1.51 11.72 -45.85
CA THR A 343 -2.88 12.18 -45.63
C THR A 343 -3.72 11.08 -44.97
N ARG A 344 -4.87 11.47 -44.42
CA ARG A 344 -5.81 10.59 -43.69
C ARG A 344 -6.69 9.75 -44.60
#